data_AF-A0AAD7ZIJ0-F1
#
_entry.id   AF-A0AAD7ZIJ0-F1
#
_cell.length_a   1.000
_cell.length_b   1.000
_cell.length_c   1.000
_cell.angle_alpha   90.00
_cell.angle_beta   90.00
_cell.angle_gamma   90.00
#
_symmetry.space_group_name_H-M   'P 1'
#
loop_
_entity.id
_entity.type
_entity.pdbx_description
1 polymer ?
#
loop_
_entity_poly.entity_id
_entity_poly.type
_entity_poly.pdbx_seq_one_letter_code
_entity_poly.pdbx_strand_id
1 'polypeptide(L)' 'TKVDEAKVSGNLDTPEGGFDALMQSIVCQQEIGWRKKARHLLVFSTDADFHYAGDGR' A
#
# COMPACT_ATOMS: atom_id res chain seq x y z
N THR A 1 -16.79 -3.67 11.33
CA THR A 1 -15.58 -4.45 11.00
C THR A 1 -14.38 -3.51 10.98
N LYS A 2 -13.13 -3.99 10.94
CA LYS A 2 -11.95 -3.10 10.81
C LYS A 2 -12.01 -2.22 9.55
N VAL A 3 -12.73 -2.67 8.53
CA VAL A 3 -12.98 -1.93 7.29
C VAL A 3 -13.91 -0.73 7.53
N ASP A 4 -15.03 -0.93 8.24
CA ASP A 4 -16.01 0.14 8.51
C ASP A 4 -15.46 1.25 9.44
N GLU A 5 -14.40 0.94 10.21
CA GLU A 5 -13.74 1.89 11.12
C GLU A 5 -12.69 2.77 10.41
N ALA A 6 -12.26 2.40 9.19
CA ALA A 6 -11.21 3.11 8.47
C ALA A 6 -11.71 4.47 7.95
N LYS A 7 -10.98 5.54 8.27
CA LYS A 7 -11.30 6.90 7.83
C LYS A 7 -10.52 7.25 6.56
N VAL A 8 -11.17 7.98 5.66
CA VAL A 8 -10.53 8.54 4.46
C VAL A 8 -9.68 9.75 4.84
N SER A 9 -8.53 9.90 4.19
CA SER A 9 -7.62 11.05 4.28
C SER A 9 -7.53 11.72 2.90
N GLY A 10 -6.83 12.86 2.81
CA GLY A 10 -6.48 13.48 1.53
C GLY A 10 -5.06 14.04 1.54
N ASN A 11 -4.47 14.10 0.35
CA ASN A 11 -3.19 14.74 0.03
C ASN A 11 -3.43 16.02 -0.82
N LEU A 12 -2.35 16.72 -1.18
CA LEU A 12 -2.41 18.01 -1.90
C LEU A 12 -2.51 17.83 -3.42
N ASP A 13 -1.98 16.73 -3.94
CA ASP A 13 -1.86 16.42 -5.36
C ASP A 13 -2.57 15.10 -5.71
N THR A 14 -2.69 14.81 -7.01
CA THR A 14 -3.45 13.63 -7.47
C THR A 14 -2.71 12.31 -7.30
N PRO A 15 -1.40 12.17 -7.63
CA PRO A 15 -0.72 10.89 -7.50
C PRO A 15 -0.56 10.48 -6.04
N GLU A 16 -0.79 9.20 -5.75
CA GLU A 16 -0.76 8.67 -4.39
C GLU A 16 0.53 7.89 -4.11
N GLY A 17 0.90 7.80 -2.82
CA GLY A 17 2.08 7.06 -2.33
C GLY A 17 1.92 5.53 -2.30
N GLY A 18 1.05 4.95 -3.13
CA GLY A 18 0.68 3.53 -3.04
C GLY A 18 1.83 2.55 -3.24
N PHE A 19 2.87 2.94 -3.98
CA PHE A 19 4.05 2.10 -4.23
C PHE A 19 4.93 1.92 -3.00
N ASP A 20 4.97 2.91 -2.10
CA ASP A 20 5.66 2.77 -0.81
C ASP A 20 4.95 1.72 0.07
N ALA A 21 3.62 1.72 0.07
CA ALA A 21 2.82 0.73 0.79
C ALA A 21 3.00 -0.69 0.23
N LEU A 22 3.06 -0.84 -1.10
CA LEU A 22 3.38 -2.11 -1.75
C LEU A 22 4.76 -2.63 -1.33
N MET A 23 5.78 -1.77 -1.35
CA MET A 23 7.14 -2.15 -0.97
C MET A 23 7.17 -2.66 0.48
N GLN A 24 6.65 -1.87 1.43
CA GLN A 24 6.62 -2.24 2.85
C GLN A 24 5.84 -3.54 3.07
N SER A 25 4.70 -3.71 2.40
CA SER A 25 3.88 -4.92 2.51
C SER A 25 4.61 -6.20 2.04
N ILE A 26 5.59 -6.07 1.13
CA ILE A 26 6.38 -7.20 0.63
C ILE A 26 7.51 -7.56 1.59
N VAL A 27 8.26 -6.58 2.08
CA VAL A 27 9.49 -6.84 2.88
C VAL A 27 9.22 -7.05 4.37
N CYS A 28 8.18 -6.42 4.93
CA CYS A 28 7.81 -6.52 6.35
C CYS A 28 7.03 -7.81 6.64
N GLN A 29 7.67 -8.95 6.39
CA GLN A 29 7.02 -10.27 6.45
C GLN A 29 6.45 -10.61 7.83
N GLN A 30 7.04 -10.07 8.91
CA GLN A 30 6.62 -10.35 10.27
C GLN A 30 5.37 -9.55 10.64
N GLU A 31 5.33 -8.29 10.25
CA GLU A 31 4.26 -7.34 10.51
C GLU A 31 3.01 -7.68 9.70
N ILE A 32 3.20 -8.05 8.42
CA ILE A 32 2.12 -8.48 7.53
C ILE A 32 1.71 -9.94 7.82
N GLY A 33 2.64 -10.75 8.34
CA GLY A 33 2.36 -12.14 8.72
C GLY A 33 2.32 -13.12 7.53
N TRP A 34 3.18 -12.93 6.52
CA TRP A 34 3.23 -13.83 5.37
C TRP A 34 3.64 -15.25 5.79
N ARG A 35 2.81 -16.25 5.47
CA ARG A 35 3.11 -17.66 5.76
C ARG A 35 4.22 -18.18 4.85
N LYS A 36 5.19 -18.89 5.43
CA LYS A 36 6.38 -19.43 4.72
C LYS A 36 6.07 -20.33 3.51
N LYS A 37 4.98 -21.09 3.54
CA LYS A 37 4.57 -22.02 2.47
C LYS A 37 3.14 -21.72 2.03
N ALA A 38 2.96 -20.61 1.33
CA ALA A 38 1.70 -20.21 0.75
C ALA A 38 1.94 -19.42 -0.54
N ARG A 39 0.92 -19.36 -1.40
CA ARG A 39 0.88 -18.33 -2.44
C ARG A 39 0.50 -17.02 -1.76
N HIS A 40 1.31 -15.98 -1.97
CA HIS A 40 1.01 -14.63 -1.49
C HIS A 40 0.30 -13.88 -2.62
N LEU A 41 -0.90 -13.38 -2.33
CA LEU A 41 -1.62 -12.44 -3.19
C LEU A 41 -1.74 -11.13 -2.44
N LEU A 42 -1.34 -10.04 -3.10
CA LEU A 42 -1.49 -8.68 -2.62
C LEU A 42 -2.42 -7.94 -3.58
N VAL A 43 -3.56 -7.47 -3.08
CA VAL A 43 -4.53 -6.71 -3.86
C VAL A 43 -4.29 -5.24 -3.59
N PHE A 44 -3.91 -4.51 -4.62
CA PHE A 44 -3.76 -3.06 -4.59
C PHE A 44 -4.98 -2.41 -5.23
N SER A 45 -5.57 -1.41 -4.57
CA SER A 45 -6.77 -0.71 -5.02
C SER A 45 -6.56 0.78 -4.82
N THR A 46 -6.72 1.56 -5.88
CA THR A 46 -6.63 3.02 -5.93
C THR A 46 -7.55 3.52 -7.02
N ASP A 47 -8.03 4.75 -6.92
CA ASP A 47 -8.77 5.49 -7.95
C ASP A 47 -7.93 6.60 -8.61
N ALA A 48 -6.64 6.73 -8.23
CA ALA A 48 -5.69 7.71 -8.75
C ALA A 48 -4.38 7.07 -9.24
N ASP A 49 -3.57 7.85 -9.95
CA ASP A 49 -2.20 7.52 -10.37
C ASP A 49 -1.27 7.38 -9.15
N PHE A 50 0.00 7.01 -9.38
CA PHE A 50 0.98 6.77 -8.32
C PHE A 50 2.25 7.59 -8.50
N HIS A 51 2.84 8.00 -7.38
CA HIS A 51 4.22 8.47 -7.38
C HIS A 51 5.19 7.32 -7.59
N TYR A 52 6.31 7.62 -8.23
CA TYR A 52 7.42 6.69 -8.39
C TYR A 52 8.77 7.35 -8.09
N ALA A 53 9.83 6.54 -8.12
CA ALA A 53 11.17 6.99 -7.79
C ALA A 53 11.60 8.18 -8.66
N GLY A 54 11.91 9.31 -8.03
CA GLY A 54 12.28 10.56 -8.68
C GLY A 54 11.30 11.71 -8.40
N ASP A 55 10.03 11.41 -8.12
CA ASP A 55 9.00 12.44 -7.89
C ASP A 55 9.16 13.17 -6.56
N GLY A 56 9.76 12.51 -5.56
CA GLY A 56 9.99 13.09 -4.22
C GLY A 56 11.20 14.02 -4.10
N ARG A 57 11.79 14.44 -5.23
CA ARG A 57 12.95 15.35 -5.27
C ARG A 57 12.50 16.81 -5.31
#